data_AF-A0A8J7E9F7-F1
#
_entry.id   AF-A0A8J7E9F7-F1
#
_cell.length_a   1.000
_cell.length_b   1.000
_cell.length_c   1.000
_cell.angle_alpha   90.00
_cell.angle_beta   90.00
_cell.angle_gamma   90.00
#
_symmetry.space_group_name_H-M   'P 1'
#
loop_
_entity.id
_entity.type
_entity.pdbx_description
1 polymer ?
#
loop_
_entity_poly.entity_id
_entity_poly.type
_entity_poly.pdbx_seq_one_letter_code
_entity_poly.pdbx_strand_id
1 'polypeptide(L)' 'MKRYLLSGLTIVLSTLAIASAANAGQTNLNDPAADLNGDGVVTIGELVMHNRDQRQS' A
#
# COMPACT_ATOMS: atom_id res chain seq x y z
N MET A 1 -2.69 -22.33 -33.01
CA MET A 1 -2.42 -20.90 -32.74
C MET A 1 -3.35 -20.31 -31.66
N LYS A 2 -4.67 -20.53 -31.69
CA LYS A 2 -5.62 -19.93 -30.72
C LYS A 2 -5.45 -20.36 -29.25
N ARG A 3 -4.87 -21.53 -28.99
CA ARG A 3 -4.69 -22.09 -27.63
C ARG A 3 -3.62 -21.34 -26.83
N TYR A 4 -2.59 -20.82 -27.51
CA TYR A 4 -1.49 -20.07 -26.88
C TYR A 4 -1.87 -18.63 -26.56
N LEU A 5 -2.84 -18.06 -27.29
CA LEU A 5 -3.40 -16.74 -27.00
C LEU A 5 -4.11 -16.71 -25.65
N LEU A 6 -4.88 -17.76 -25.34
CA LEU A 6 -5.63 -17.83 -24.08
C LEU A 6 -4.70 -18.04 -22.88
N SER A 7 -3.65 -18.85 -23.04
CA SER A 7 -2.61 -19.03 -22.02
C SER A 7 -1.76 -17.77 -21.80
N GLY A 8 -1.41 -17.04 -22.87
CA GLY A 8 -0.70 -15.76 -22.74
C GLY A 8 -1.55 -14.70 -22.04
N LEU A 9 -2.82 -14.60 -22.40
CA LEU A 9 -3.75 -13.64 -21.79
C LEU A 9 -3.96 -13.92 -20.29
N THR A 10 -4.07 -15.17 -19.90
CA THR A 10 -4.23 -15.55 -18.48
C THR A 10 -2.99 -15.26 -17.65
N ILE A 11 -1.78 -15.44 -18.21
CA ILE A 11 -0.53 -15.05 -17.53
C ILE A 11 -0.47 -13.54 -17.34
N VAL A 12 -0.77 -12.75 -18.38
CA VAL A 12 -0.77 -11.28 -18.30
C VAL A 12 -1.79 -10.79 -17.27
N LEU A 13 -3.00 -11.34 -17.30
CA LEU A 13 -4.08 -10.93 -16.40
C LEU A 13 -3.79 -11.30 -14.94
N SER A 14 -3.13 -12.43 -14.70
CA SER A 14 -2.70 -12.84 -13.35
C SER A 14 -1.55 -11.98 -12.82
N THR A 15 -0.57 -11.59 -13.64
CA THR A 15 0.46 -10.63 -13.22
C THR A 15 -0.10 -9.25 -12.90
N LEU A 16 -1.13 -8.80 -13.61
CA LEU A 16 -1.77 -7.51 -13.34
C LEU A 16 -2.54 -7.50 -12.02
N ALA A 17 -3.17 -8.64 -11.67
CA ALA A 17 -3.94 -8.79 -10.43
C ALA A 17 -3.06 -8.80 -9.16
N ILE A 18 -1.79 -9.20 -9.27
CA ILE A 18 -0.87 -9.30 -8.11
C ILE A 18 -0.16 -7.95 -7.86
N ALA A 19 0.03 -7.12 -8.89
CA ALA A 19 0.74 -5.85 -8.77
C ALA A 19 -0.02 -4.77 -7.98
N SER A 20 -1.35 -4.86 -7.86
CA SER A 20 -2.15 -3.86 -7.14
C SER A 20 -2.05 -3.93 -5.61
N ALA A 21 -1.44 -4.99 -5.06
CA ALA A 21 -1.42 -5.23 -3.61
C ALA A 21 -0.19 -4.66 -2.88
N ALA A 22 0.81 -4.11 -3.58
CA ALA A 22 2.06 -3.66 -2.97
C ALA A 22 2.07 -2.18 -2.52
N ASN A 23 1.06 -1.40 -2.88
CA ASN A 23 0.95 0.01 -2.49
C ASN A 23 0.26 0.20 -1.13
N ALA A 24 0.70 -0.56 -0.11
CA ALA A 24 0.38 -0.20 1.27
C ALA A 24 1.22 1.05 1.60
N GLY A 25 0.61 2.23 1.47
CA GLY A 25 1.26 3.53 1.67
C GLY A 25 2.14 3.54 2.90
N GLN A 26 3.45 3.68 2.69
CA GLN A 26 4.37 3.98 3.77
C GLN A 26 4.20 5.47 4.06
N THR A 27 3.50 5.82 5.13
CA THR A 27 3.39 7.20 5.57
C THR A 27 4.80 7.73 5.88
N ASN A 28 5.16 8.89 5.33
CA ASN A 28 6.46 9.50 5.59
C ASN A 28 6.50 10.07 7.00
N LEU A 29 7.69 10.14 7.62
CA LEU A 29 7.92 10.82 8.90
C LEU A 29 7.58 12.32 8.87
N ASN A 30 7.26 12.86 7.70
CA ASN A 30 6.94 14.25 7.48
C ASN A 30 5.46 14.48 7.16
N ASP A 31 4.61 13.47 7.37
CA ASP A 31 3.17 13.59 7.15
C ASP A 31 2.49 14.19 8.40
N PRO A 32 1.92 15.40 8.33
CA PRO A 32 1.20 16.00 9.44
C PRO A 32 -0.02 15.18 9.88
N ALA A 33 -0.56 14.30 9.04
CA ALA A 33 -1.65 13.41 9.42
C ALA A 33 -1.22 12.28 10.36
N ALA A 34 0.08 12.02 10.46
CA ALA A 34 0.66 11.05 11.39
C ALA A 34 1.00 11.66 12.76
N ASP A 35 0.85 12.98 12.94
CA ASP A 35 0.93 13.64 14.25
C ASP A 35 -0.38 13.40 15.01
N LEU A 36 -0.33 12.57 16.04
CA LEU A 36 -1.51 12.15 16.78
C LEU A 36 -1.75 13.02 18.02
N ASN A 37 -0.75 13.77 18.46
CA ASN A 37 -0.80 14.58 19.67
C ASN A 37 -0.89 16.10 19.39
N GLY A 38 -0.67 16.52 18.15
CA GLY A 38 -0.78 17.90 17.67
C GLY A 38 0.39 18.79 18.05
N ASP A 39 1.56 18.24 18.39
CA ASP A 39 2.74 19.00 18.79
C ASP A 39 3.61 19.47 17.60
N GLY A 40 3.26 19.06 16.38
CA GLY A 40 3.94 19.42 15.14
C GLY A 40 5.18 18.58 14.85
N VAL A 41 5.45 17.53 15.63
CA VAL A 41 6.58 16.60 15.44
C VAL A 41 6.06 15.17 15.37
N VAL A 42 6.20 14.54 14.20
CA VAL A 42 5.84 13.13 14.05
C VAL A 42 6.93 12.24 14.64
N THR A 43 6.59 11.53 15.71
CA THR A 43 7.47 10.50 16.29
C THR A 43 7.29 9.15 15.60
N ILE A 44 8.28 8.26 15.75
CA ILE A 44 8.19 6.88 15.25
C ILE A 44 6.98 6.14 15.84
N GLY A 45 6.65 6.41 17.11
CA GLY A 45 5.52 5.78 17.78
C GLY A 45 4.19 6.14 17.11
N GLU A 46 4.00 7.42 16.83
CA GLU A 46 2.80 7.91 16.17
C GLU A 46 2.71 7.42 14.72
N LEU A 47 3.83 7.39 14.01
CA LEU A 47 3.87 6.84 12.66
C LEU A 47 3.46 5.36 12.62
N VAL A 48 3.92 4.56 13.60
CA VAL A 48 3.54 3.14 13.70
C VAL A 48 2.05 2.99 14.02
N MET A 49 1.51 3.81 14.92
CA MET A 49 0.09 3.80 15.27
C MET A 49 -0.78 4.20 14.08
N HIS A 50 -0.45 5.31 13.42
CA HIS A 50 -1.14 5.79 12.23
C HIS A 50 -1.16 4.75 11.10
N ASN A 51 -0.01 4.15 10.78
CA ASN A 51 0.07 3.09 9.75
C ASN A 51 -0.73 1.83 10.13
N ARG A 52 -0.84 1.52 11.43
CA ARG A 52 -1.64 0.39 11.89
C ARG A 52 -3.12 0.66 11.68
N ASP A 53 -3.61 1.84 12.03
CA ASP A 53 -5.01 2.23 11.88
C ASP A 53 -5.41 2.27 10.40
N GLN A 54 -4.55 2.81 9.54
CA GLN A 54 -4.77 2.84 8.08
C GLN A 54 -4.89 1.44 7.44
N ARG A 55 -4.26 0.42 8.04
CA ARG A 55 -4.32 -0.96 7.54
C ARG A 55 -5.53 -1.75 8.08
N GLN A 56 -6.19 -1.26 9.12
CA GLN A 56 -7.35 -1.89 9.73
C GLN A 56 -8.69 -1.28 9.29
N SER A 57 -8.67 -0.09 8.69
CA SER A 57 -9.83 0.57 8.08
C SER A 57 -10.11 0.07 6.67
#